data_AF-A0AAU5XFK1-F1
#
_entry.id   AF-A0AAU5XFK1-F1
#
_cell.length_a   1.000
_cell.length_b   1.000
_cell.length_c   1.000
_cell.angle_alpha   90.00
_cell.angle_beta   90.00
_cell.angle_gamma   90.00
#
_symmetry.space_group_name_H-M   'P 1'
#
loop_
_entity.id
_entity.type
_entity.pdbx_description
1 polymer ?
#
loop_
_entity_poly.entity_id
_entity_poly.type
_entity_poly.pdbx_seq_one_letter_code
_entity_poly.pdbx_strand_id
1 'polypeptide(L)'
;MELTAEPCSPVRVEHAEGPFWHGDRFGWVDIMAGRLWLAGFDGTTLTEPRSHDVGRPLGAAVPGAMGGWVLAAGTAFLQLDEDGRVTPLTEDLADPTPVRMNDGKCDPAGRFWAGTMDYDEANPIASLYVFDGRPRTVLDGVTISNGLGWSPDHRLMYYIDTPTGRVDVFDYDEDSGAVSGRRPLVEVEGGHPDGMTVDDEGFLWVALWGGGAVHRYDPSGRLAGVVRLPVTNVSSCCFGGADGATLFVTTSRQGLSAERREAEPDAGRIFRVTPGVGGPPATPFG
;
A
#
# COMPACT_ATOMS: atom_id res chain seq x y z
N MET A 1 -9.48 -17.65 11.35
CA MET A 1 -8.33 -17.37 12.24
C MET A 1 -8.52 -16.01 12.90
N GLU A 2 -8.09 -15.83 14.15
CA GLU A 2 -8.14 -14.53 14.84
C GLU A 2 -6.80 -14.29 15.53
N LEU A 3 -6.16 -13.15 15.24
CA LEU A 3 -4.84 -12.78 15.73
C LEU A 3 -4.84 -11.33 16.22
N THR A 4 -3.83 -10.95 16.98
CA THR A 4 -3.58 -9.57 17.41
C THR A 4 -2.20 -9.15 16.94
N ALA A 5 -2.09 -8.00 16.28
CA ALA A 5 -0.81 -7.45 15.88
C ALA A 5 -0.17 -6.63 17.02
N GLU A 6 1.16 -6.61 17.04
CA GLU A 6 1.95 -5.89 18.05
C GLU A 6 2.74 -4.75 17.40
N PRO A 7 2.89 -3.59 18.06
CA PRO A 7 3.70 -2.50 17.53
C PRO A 7 5.17 -2.92 17.47
N CYS A 8 5.86 -2.58 16.38
CA CYS A 8 7.25 -2.96 16.14
C CYS A 8 8.17 -1.82 15.70
N SER A 9 7.63 -0.63 15.38
CA SER A 9 8.45 0.56 15.08
C SER A 9 8.75 1.39 16.33
N PRO A 10 9.96 1.97 16.44
CA PRO A 10 10.27 2.92 17.52
C PRO A 10 9.54 4.25 17.33
N VAL A 11 9.36 4.67 16.07
CA VAL A 11 8.76 5.96 15.68
C VAL A 11 7.26 5.85 15.42
N ARG A 12 6.57 6.99 15.53
CA ARG A 12 5.22 7.24 15.03
C ARG A 12 5.29 8.27 13.91
N VAL A 13 4.56 8.03 12.84
CA VAL A 13 4.37 9.00 11.75
C VAL A 13 2.91 9.44 11.69
N GLU A 14 2.61 10.47 10.89
CA GLU A 14 1.24 10.98 10.83
C GLU A 14 0.34 10.05 10.01
N HIS A 15 0.80 9.59 8.84
CA HIS A 15 0.06 8.66 7.99
C HIS A 15 1.02 7.67 7.32
N ALA A 16 1.32 6.56 7.99
CA ALA A 16 2.12 5.50 7.39
C ALA A 16 1.32 4.82 6.29
N GLU A 17 1.92 4.61 5.13
CA GLU A 17 1.28 3.99 3.96
C GLU A 17 2.30 3.26 3.09
N GLY A 18 1.82 2.57 2.04
CA GLY A 18 2.63 1.93 1.01
C GLY A 18 3.76 1.05 1.55
N PRO A 19 3.51 0.12 2.49
CA PRO A 19 4.54 -0.73 3.05
C PRO A 19 5.09 -1.70 2.01
N PHE A 20 6.39 -1.90 2.02
CA PHE A 20 7.04 -2.92 1.21
C PHE A 20 8.20 -3.57 1.97
N TRP A 21 8.51 -4.81 1.60
CA TRP A 21 9.72 -5.51 2.02
C TRP A 21 10.57 -5.85 0.80
N HIS A 22 11.84 -5.45 0.81
CA HIS A 22 12.77 -5.78 -0.28
C HIS A 22 14.20 -5.91 0.24
N GLY A 23 14.87 -7.01 -0.14
CA GLY A 23 16.17 -7.38 0.43
C GLY A 23 16.03 -7.64 1.94
N ASP A 24 16.65 -6.79 2.74
CA ASP A 24 16.63 -6.80 4.21
C ASP A 24 15.94 -5.56 4.82
N ARG A 25 15.23 -4.78 3.99
CA ARG A 25 14.62 -3.51 4.38
C ARG A 25 13.10 -3.57 4.32
N PHE A 26 12.47 -3.05 5.37
CA PHE A 26 11.09 -2.63 5.38
C PHE A 26 11.03 -1.13 5.03
N GLY A 27 10.20 -0.77 4.06
CA GLY A 27 9.95 0.62 3.67
C GLY A 27 8.48 0.98 3.81
N TRP A 28 8.20 2.26 4.08
CA TRP A 28 6.86 2.83 4.12
C TRP A 28 6.92 4.34 3.88
N VAL A 29 5.81 4.95 3.49
CA VAL A 29 5.73 6.40 3.26
C VAL A 29 5.03 7.11 4.41
N ASP A 30 5.32 8.39 4.62
CA ASP A 30 4.47 9.33 5.36
C ASP A 30 3.93 10.36 4.38
N ILE A 31 2.68 10.17 3.92
CA ILE A 31 2.20 10.74 2.65
C ILE A 31 2.37 12.25 2.61
N MET A 32 1.69 12.97 3.50
CA MET A 32 1.67 14.43 3.47
C MET A 32 2.98 15.05 3.95
N ALA A 33 3.77 14.33 4.73
CA ALA A 33 5.13 14.73 5.08
C ALA A 33 6.10 14.59 3.91
N GLY A 34 5.73 13.83 2.86
CA GLY A 34 6.55 13.63 1.67
C GLY A 34 7.82 12.83 1.96
N ARG A 35 7.73 11.80 2.81
CA ARG A 35 8.90 11.03 3.27
C ARG A 35 8.79 9.56 2.94
N LEU A 36 9.87 9.00 2.40
CA LEU A 36 10.11 7.55 2.40
C LEU A 36 10.91 7.20 3.64
N TRP A 37 10.41 6.27 4.45
CA TRP A 37 11.08 5.70 5.61
C TRP A 37 11.58 4.29 5.31
N LEU A 38 12.73 3.93 5.88
CA LEU A 38 13.38 2.65 5.69
C LEU A 38 13.94 2.15 7.04
N ALA A 39 13.72 0.88 7.34
CA ALA A 39 14.28 0.21 8.52
C ALA A 39 14.66 -1.24 8.19
N GLY A 40 15.64 -1.79 8.91
CA GLY A 40 15.81 -3.24 8.99
C GLY A 40 14.85 -3.85 10.01
N PHE A 41 14.84 -5.18 10.11
CA PHE A 41 14.04 -5.92 11.09
C PHE A 41 14.90 -6.99 11.77
N ASP A 42 14.92 -7.00 13.10
CA ASP A 42 15.74 -7.94 13.90
C ASP A 42 15.02 -9.27 14.23
N GLY A 43 13.82 -9.48 13.68
CA GLY A 43 12.93 -10.60 14.02
C GLY A 43 11.91 -10.26 15.10
N THR A 44 12.04 -9.12 15.77
CA THR A 44 11.12 -8.62 16.81
C THR A 44 10.67 -7.19 16.54
N THR A 45 11.60 -6.29 16.27
CA THR A 45 11.37 -4.86 16.10
C THR A 45 12.07 -4.34 14.87
N LEU A 46 11.52 -3.25 14.32
CA LEU A 46 12.21 -2.48 13.29
C LEU A 46 13.38 -1.74 13.93
N THR A 47 14.51 -1.70 13.23
CA THR A 47 15.66 -0.90 13.64
C THR A 47 15.32 0.59 13.61
N GLU A 48 16.19 1.43 14.18
CA GLU A 48 16.05 2.89 14.05
C GLU A 48 15.96 3.28 12.57
N PRO A 49 14.85 3.91 12.13
CA PRO A 49 14.61 4.14 10.73
C PRO A 49 15.36 5.35 10.20
N ARG A 50 15.65 5.33 8.90
CA ARG A 50 16.14 6.48 8.14
C ARG A 50 15.03 6.97 7.21
N SER A 51 15.10 8.23 6.81
CA SER A 51 14.17 8.76 5.82
C SER A 51 14.84 9.60 4.76
N HIS A 52 14.20 9.62 3.59
CA HIS A 52 14.46 10.55 2.49
C HIS A 52 13.28 11.50 2.36
N ASP A 53 13.58 12.79 2.23
CA ASP A 53 12.59 13.83 1.96
C ASP A 53 12.43 13.98 0.44
N VAL A 54 11.18 13.84 -0.03
CA VAL A 54 10.81 13.93 -1.45
C VAL A 54 10.34 15.35 -1.80
N GLY A 55 10.00 16.18 -0.81
CA GLY A 55 9.59 17.56 -0.99
C GLY A 55 8.16 17.77 -1.52
N ARG A 56 7.36 16.70 -1.64
CA ARG A 56 5.94 16.74 -2.02
C ARG A 56 5.19 15.52 -1.49
N PRO A 57 3.84 15.53 -1.44
CA PRO A 57 3.07 14.37 -0.98
C PRO A 57 3.48 13.09 -1.71
N LEU A 58 3.91 12.07 -0.95
CA LEU A 58 4.44 10.82 -1.48
C LEU A 58 3.40 9.72 -1.24
N GLY A 59 2.66 9.34 -2.27
CA GLY A 59 1.63 8.31 -2.13
C GLY A 59 2.23 6.91 -1.99
N ALA A 60 3.14 6.54 -2.88
CA ALA A 60 3.73 5.21 -2.90
C ALA A 60 5.21 5.23 -3.33
N ALA A 61 5.94 4.20 -2.92
CA ALA A 61 7.32 3.96 -3.31
C ALA A 61 7.54 2.45 -3.53
N VAL A 62 8.27 2.10 -4.57
CA VAL A 62 8.64 0.72 -4.90
C VAL A 62 10.16 0.60 -5.08
N PRO A 63 10.78 -0.53 -4.71
CA PRO A 63 12.21 -0.73 -4.95
C PRO A 63 12.52 -0.73 -6.46
N GLY A 64 13.67 -0.19 -6.86
CA GLY A 64 14.15 -0.30 -8.25
C GLY A 64 15.05 -1.51 -8.46
N ALA A 65 14.92 -2.22 -9.59
CA ALA A 65 15.74 -3.41 -9.90
C ALA A 65 17.23 -3.07 -10.02
N MET A 66 17.55 -1.81 -10.35
CA MET A 66 18.91 -1.27 -10.45
C MET A 66 19.37 -0.52 -9.19
N GLY A 67 18.61 -0.62 -8.09
CA GLY A 67 18.84 0.11 -6.85
C GLY A 67 17.97 1.37 -6.72
N GLY A 68 17.96 1.96 -5.51
CA GLY A 68 17.08 3.08 -5.18
C GLY A 68 15.60 2.71 -5.23
N TRP A 69 14.76 3.71 -5.48
CA TRP A 69 13.30 3.57 -5.48
C TRP A 69 12.65 4.37 -6.61
N VAL A 70 11.52 3.88 -7.09
CA VAL A 70 10.61 4.65 -7.94
C VAL A 70 9.42 5.10 -7.10
N LEU A 71 9.05 6.37 -7.22
CA LEU A 71 8.08 7.04 -6.37
C LEU A 71 6.87 7.48 -7.19
N ALA A 72 5.68 7.40 -6.60
CA ALA A 72 4.48 8.08 -7.08
C ALA A 72 4.18 9.23 -6.11
N ALA A 73 4.46 10.47 -6.52
CA ALA A 73 4.44 11.63 -5.64
C ALA A 73 3.86 12.87 -6.33
N GLY A 74 2.98 13.59 -5.62
CA GLY A 74 2.13 14.62 -6.24
C GLY A 74 1.26 13.97 -7.30
N THR A 75 1.51 14.26 -8.58
CA THR A 75 0.85 13.60 -9.71
C THR A 75 1.85 13.05 -10.72
N ALA A 76 3.09 12.77 -10.29
CA ALA A 76 4.19 12.31 -11.16
C ALA A 76 4.86 11.04 -10.65
N PHE A 77 5.61 10.39 -11.55
CA PHE A 77 6.57 9.36 -11.22
C PHE A 77 7.98 9.94 -11.11
N LEU A 78 8.71 9.58 -10.07
CA LEU A 78 10.05 10.08 -9.76
C LEU A 78 11.01 8.90 -9.48
N GLN A 79 12.30 9.11 -9.70
CA GLN A 79 13.38 8.25 -9.21
C GLN A 79 13.93 8.86 -7.92
N LEU A 80 14.22 8.01 -6.93
CA LEU A 80 14.97 8.34 -5.73
C LEU A 80 16.21 7.44 -5.66
N ASP A 81 17.37 8.05 -5.66
CA ASP A 81 18.65 7.36 -5.52
C ASP A 81 18.98 7.10 -4.03
N GLU A 82 19.85 6.13 -3.74
CA GLU A 82 20.27 5.77 -2.36
C GLU A 82 20.92 6.95 -1.60
N ASP A 83 21.51 7.92 -2.31
CA ASP A 83 22.09 9.12 -1.71
C ASP A 83 21.03 10.21 -1.39
N GLY A 84 19.77 9.97 -1.73
CA GLY A 84 18.65 10.88 -1.52
C GLY A 84 18.36 11.83 -2.67
N ARG A 85 19.04 11.70 -3.82
CA ARG A 85 18.72 12.51 -4.99
C ARG A 85 17.37 12.10 -5.59
N VAL A 86 16.48 13.08 -5.76
CA VAL A 86 15.17 12.90 -6.43
C VAL A 86 15.26 13.44 -7.86
N THR A 87 14.87 12.64 -8.84
CA THR A 87 14.84 13.01 -10.27
C THR A 87 13.48 12.70 -10.88
N PRO A 88 12.80 13.64 -11.55
CA PRO A 88 11.54 13.35 -12.25
C PRO A 88 11.72 12.32 -13.37
N LEU A 89 10.80 11.35 -13.46
CA LEU A 89 10.68 10.44 -14.60
C LEU A 89 9.56 10.87 -15.54
N THR A 90 8.56 11.57 -15.04
CA THR A 90 7.48 12.17 -15.81
C THR A 90 7.25 13.63 -15.42
N GLU A 91 6.56 14.36 -16.28
CA GLU A 91 5.85 15.57 -15.84
C GLU A 91 4.64 15.19 -14.95
N ASP A 92 4.03 16.19 -14.33
CA ASP A 92 2.79 16.02 -13.55
C ASP A 92 1.64 15.60 -14.48
N LEU A 93 0.96 14.50 -14.16
CA LEU A 93 -0.01 13.84 -15.05
C LEU A 93 -1.41 14.45 -15.00
N ALA A 94 -1.71 15.23 -13.96
CA ALA A 94 -3.07 15.68 -13.67
C ALA A 94 -3.16 17.15 -13.20
N ASP A 95 -2.29 18.03 -13.69
CA ASP A 95 -2.40 19.49 -13.46
C ASP A 95 -3.49 20.08 -14.40
N PRO A 96 -4.57 20.75 -13.92
CA PRO A 96 -4.81 21.34 -12.58
C PRO A 96 -5.86 20.62 -11.72
N THR A 97 -6.08 19.32 -11.92
CA THR A 97 -7.07 18.55 -11.15
C THR A 97 -6.62 18.43 -9.69
N PRO A 98 -7.51 18.62 -8.70
CA PRO A 98 -7.16 18.55 -7.28
C PRO A 98 -6.98 17.11 -6.81
N VAL A 99 -6.01 16.41 -7.38
CA VAL A 99 -5.69 15.01 -7.06
C VAL A 99 -4.24 14.84 -6.63
N ARG A 100 -3.96 13.76 -5.91
CA ARG A 100 -2.61 13.29 -5.60
C ARG A 100 -2.51 11.78 -5.78
N MET A 101 -1.32 11.28 -6.03
CA MET A 101 -1.01 9.85 -5.90
C MET A 101 -1.35 9.39 -4.49
N ASN A 102 -1.92 8.19 -4.40
CA ASN A 102 -2.30 7.53 -3.16
C ASN A 102 -1.58 6.18 -3.06
N ASP A 103 -2.22 5.04 -3.31
CA ASP A 103 -1.52 3.75 -3.25
C ASP A 103 -0.87 3.36 -4.58
N GLY A 104 0.12 2.46 -4.51
CA GLY A 104 0.81 1.93 -5.65
C GLY A 104 1.69 0.71 -5.33
N LYS A 105 1.83 -0.17 -6.31
CA LYS A 105 2.63 -1.41 -6.21
C LYS A 105 3.11 -1.83 -7.60
N CYS A 106 4.24 -2.52 -7.67
CA CYS A 106 4.64 -3.18 -8.91
C CYS A 106 3.80 -4.43 -9.17
N ASP A 107 3.42 -4.64 -10.43
CA ASP A 107 2.89 -5.92 -10.88
C ASP A 107 3.99 -6.99 -10.93
N PRO A 108 3.65 -8.28 -11.14
CA PRO A 108 4.65 -9.34 -11.21
C PRO A 108 5.71 -9.16 -12.30
N ALA A 109 5.41 -8.37 -13.34
CA ALA A 109 6.32 -8.05 -14.43
C ALA A 109 7.16 -6.77 -14.17
N GLY A 110 7.10 -6.19 -12.96
CA GLY A 110 7.90 -5.03 -12.58
C GLY A 110 7.38 -3.69 -13.10
N ARG A 111 6.14 -3.62 -13.62
CA ARG A 111 5.52 -2.34 -14.00
C ARG A 111 4.97 -1.67 -12.75
N PHE A 112 5.19 -0.37 -12.57
CA PHE A 112 4.70 0.34 -11.40
C PHE A 112 3.27 0.83 -11.61
N TRP A 113 2.32 0.25 -10.89
CA TRP A 113 0.94 0.70 -10.85
C TRP A 113 0.75 1.67 -9.69
N ALA A 114 0.20 2.84 -9.96
CA ALA A 114 -0.09 3.83 -8.93
C ALA A 114 -1.33 4.62 -9.34
N GLY A 115 -2.22 4.85 -8.40
CA GLY A 115 -3.42 5.62 -8.68
C GLY A 115 -3.51 6.89 -7.85
N THR A 116 -4.27 7.83 -8.37
CA THR A 116 -4.55 9.09 -7.70
C THR A 116 -5.82 9.01 -6.85
N MET A 117 -6.04 10.03 -6.04
CA MET A 117 -7.28 10.29 -5.32
C MET A 117 -7.62 11.78 -5.33
N ASP A 118 -8.90 12.09 -5.21
CA ASP A 118 -9.40 13.44 -4.94
C ASP A 118 -9.00 13.90 -3.54
N TYR A 119 -8.49 15.12 -3.40
CA TYR A 119 -8.19 15.71 -2.08
C TYR A 119 -9.45 15.87 -1.21
N ASP A 120 -10.62 16.05 -1.83
CA ASP A 120 -11.90 16.13 -1.10
C ASP A 120 -12.49 14.75 -0.78
N GLU A 121 -11.85 13.66 -1.24
CA GLU A 121 -12.26 12.27 -0.98
C GLU A 121 -13.70 11.94 -1.44
N ALA A 122 -14.24 12.73 -2.37
CA ALA A 122 -15.66 12.69 -2.70
C ALA A 122 -15.96 12.50 -4.20
N ASN A 123 -15.11 13.03 -5.08
CA ASN A 123 -15.40 13.10 -6.50
C ASN A 123 -14.64 12.01 -7.28
N PRO A 124 -15.30 11.31 -8.22
CA PRO A 124 -14.66 10.31 -9.08
C PRO A 124 -13.86 11.00 -10.20
N ILE A 125 -12.83 11.75 -9.84
CA ILE A 125 -11.97 12.52 -10.77
C ILE A 125 -10.54 11.96 -10.84
N ALA A 126 -10.26 10.91 -10.09
CA ALA A 126 -8.96 10.26 -10.03
C ALA A 126 -8.84 9.12 -11.05
N SER A 127 -7.65 8.55 -11.13
CA SER A 127 -7.33 7.51 -12.11
C SER A 127 -6.30 6.53 -11.57
N LEU A 128 -6.33 5.30 -12.08
CA LEU A 128 -5.26 4.32 -11.90
C LEU A 128 -4.33 4.35 -13.12
N TYR A 129 -3.03 4.46 -12.88
CA TYR A 129 -2.00 4.43 -13.92
C TYR A 129 -1.12 3.21 -13.80
N VAL A 130 -0.54 2.79 -14.93
CA VAL A 130 0.62 1.90 -14.99
C VAL A 130 1.79 2.65 -15.64
N PHE A 131 2.99 2.48 -15.09
CA PHE A 131 4.23 3.08 -15.54
C PHE A 131 5.29 2.00 -15.78
N ASP A 132 5.82 1.94 -17.00
CA ASP A 132 6.89 1.05 -17.47
C ASP A 132 7.94 1.83 -18.29
N GLY A 133 8.14 3.10 -17.92
CA GLY A 133 8.90 4.09 -18.69
C GLY A 133 8.01 5.12 -19.37
N ARG A 134 6.73 4.81 -19.60
CA ARG A 134 5.71 5.79 -19.99
C ARG A 134 4.40 5.55 -19.23
N PRO A 135 3.80 6.58 -18.62
CA PRO A 135 2.55 6.43 -17.90
C PRO A 135 1.40 6.17 -18.87
N ARG A 136 0.53 5.21 -18.51
CA ARG A 136 -0.70 4.87 -19.22
C ARG A 136 -1.84 4.79 -18.23
N THR A 137 -2.96 5.41 -18.55
CA THR A 137 -4.18 5.28 -17.74
C THR A 137 -4.81 3.91 -17.95
N VAL A 138 -5.22 3.29 -16.85
CA VAL A 138 -5.84 1.96 -16.80
C VAL A 138 -7.31 2.09 -16.42
N LEU A 139 -7.61 2.91 -15.41
CA LEU A 139 -8.97 3.22 -14.99
C LEU A 139 -9.12 4.73 -14.82
N ASP A 140 -10.28 5.24 -15.21
CA ASP A 140 -10.70 6.61 -15.02
C ASP A 140 -11.91 6.62 -14.08
N GLY A 141 -12.25 7.78 -13.51
CA GLY A 141 -13.45 7.89 -12.68
C GLY A 141 -13.32 7.18 -11.33
N VAL A 142 -12.10 7.09 -10.81
CA VAL A 142 -11.80 6.56 -9.47
C VAL A 142 -11.99 7.68 -8.44
N THR A 143 -12.41 7.36 -7.22
CA THR A 143 -12.50 8.36 -6.13
C THR A 143 -11.24 8.35 -5.26
N ILE A 144 -10.90 7.20 -4.66
CA ILE A 144 -9.69 7.02 -3.85
C ILE A 144 -9.02 5.72 -4.29
N SER A 145 -8.03 5.82 -5.19
CA SER A 145 -7.29 4.65 -5.63
C SER A 145 -6.47 4.09 -4.48
N ASN A 146 -6.67 2.82 -4.18
CA ASN A 146 -6.06 2.18 -3.03
C ASN A 146 -5.54 0.78 -3.36
N GLY A 147 -5.48 -0.10 -2.36
CA GLY A 147 -4.91 -1.45 -2.39
C GLY A 147 -4.88 -2.13 -3.76
N LEU A 148 -3.71 -2.66 -4.10
CA LEU A 148 -3.46 -3.46 -5.29
C LEU A 148 -2.80 -4.80 -4.95
N GLY A 149 -3.12 -5.84 -5.72
CA GLY A 149 -2.48 -7.15 -5.60
C GLY A 149 -2.73 -8.01 -6.82
N TRP A 150 -1.93 -9.07 -6.99
CA TRP A 150 -2.07 -10.03 -8.09
C TRP A 150 -2.15 -11.45 -7.54
N SER A 151 -2.89 -12.32 -8.22
CA SER A 151 -2.95 -13.73 -7.85
C SER A 151 -1.57 -14.40 -8.04
N PRO A 152 -1.23 -15.44 -7.25
CA PRO A 152 0.06 -16.14 -7.38
C PRO A 152 0.32 -16.77 -8.75
N ASP A 153 -0.73 -17.01 -9.54
CA ASP A 153 -0.62 -17.52 -10.91
C ASP A 153 -0.56 -16.41 -11.98
N HIS A 154 -0.55 -15.14 -11.57
CA HIS A 154 -0.46 -13.94 -12.41
C HIS A 154 -1.58 -13.82 -13.44
N ARG A 155 -2.80 -14.27 -13.10
CA ARG A 155 -3.98 -14.22 -14.00
C ARG A 155 -5.05 -13.25 -13.55
N LEU A 156 -4.98 -12.81 -12.29
CA LEU A 156 -5.94 -11.89 -11.70
C LEU A 156 -5.22 -10.69 -11.10
N MET A 157 -5.84 -9.52 -11.23
CA MET A 157 -5.49 -8.32 -10.48
C MET A 157 -6.65 -7.97 -9.53
N TYR A 158 -6.32 -7.61 -8.30
CA TYR A 158 -7.25 -7.12 -7.29
C TYR A 158 -7.03 -5.62 -7.10
N TYR A 159 -8.12 -4.88 -6.89
CA TYR A 159 -8.08 -3.44 -6.75
C TYR A 159 -9.14 -2.92 -5.79
N ILE A 160 -8.79 -1.87 -5.05
CA ILE A 160 -9.69 -1.15 -4.15
C ILE A 160 -9.83 0.31 -4.62
N ASP A 161 -11.09 0.73 -4.81
CA ASP A 161 -11.48 2.14 -4.80
C ASP A 161 -12.27 2.37 -3.51
N THR A 162 -11.65 2.97 -2.50
CA THR A 162 -12.09 2.89 -1.09
C THR A 162 -13.57 3.22 -0.88
N PRO A 163 -14.15 4.29 -1.46
CA PRO A 163 -15.56 4.66 -1.25
C PRO A 163 -16.56 3.65 -1.81
N THR A 164 -16.14 2.73 -2.67
CA THR A 164 -17.00 1.63 -3.15
C THR A 164 -17.26 0.56 -2.08
N GLY A 165 -16.48 0.54 -0.99
CA GLY A 165 -16.65 -0.40 0.11
C GLY A 165 -16.35 -1.86 -0.26
N ARG A 166 -15.61 -2.10 -1.34
CA ARG A 166 -15.37 -3.45 -1.87
C ARG A 166 -14.00 -3.63 -2.50
N VAL A 167 -13.60 -4.89 -2.66
CA VAL A 167 -12.48 -5.31 -3.50
C VAL A 167 -13.04 -5.77 -4.85
N ASP A 168 -12.53 -5.20 -5.93
CA ASP A 168 -12.80 -5.64 -7.30
C ASP A 168 -11.68 -6.55 -7.81
N VAL A 169 -12.03 -7.46 -8.72
CA VAL A 169 -11.09 -8.35 -9.43
C VAL A 169 -11.20 -8.14 -10.95
N PHE A 170 -10.07 -8.27 -11.62
CA PHE A 170 -9.91 -8.19 -13.06
C PHE A 170 -9.21 -9.45 -13.57
N ASP A 171 -9.50 -9.82 -14.81
CA ASP A 171 -8.63 -10.73 -15.56
C ASP A 171 -7.39 -9.92 -15.98
N TYR A 172 -6.20 -10.46 -15.72
CA TYR A 172 -4.89 -9.82 -15.95
C TYR A 172 -4.04 -10.64 -16.92
N ASP A 173 -3.42 -9.95 -17.86
CA ASP A 173 -2.48 -10.51 -18.83
C ASP A 173 -1.06 -10.03 -18.47
N GLU A 174 -0.20 -10.93 -17.99
CA GLU A 174 1.14 -10.60 -17.50
C GLU A 174 2.04 -10.01 -18.59
N ASP A 175 1.97 -10.55 -19.80
CA ASP A 175 2.81 -10.15 -20.94
C ASP A 175 2.56 -8.69 -21.36
N SER A 176 1.31 -8.26 -21.40
CA SER A 176 0.93 -6.90 -21.82
C SER A 176 0.67 -5.94 -20.66
N GLY A 177 0.39 -6.46 -19.47
CA GLY A 177 -0.12 -5.70 -18.32
C GLY A 177 -1.57 -5.24 -18.51
N ALA A 178 -2.31 -5.82 -19.46
CA ALA A 178 -3.71 -5.45 -19.70
C ALA A 178 -4.62 -6.06 -18.63
N VAL A 179 -5.67 -5.32 -18.28
CA VAL A 179 -6.75 -5.78 -17.39
C VAL A 179 -8.10 -5.67 -18.06
N SER A 180 -9.00 -6.60 -17.76
CA SER A 180 -10.37 -6.59 -18.26
C SER A 180 -11.34 -7.26 -17.29
N GLY A 181 -12.65 -7.19 -17.56
CA GLY A 181 -13.63 -7.97 -16.81
C GLY A 181 -13.79 -7.56 -15.34
N ARG A 182 -13.67 -6.26 -15.02
CA ARG A 182 -13.87 -5.71 -13.66
C ARG A 182 -15.17 -6.24 -13.06
N ARG A 183 -15.07 -6.87 -11.89
CA ARG A 183 -16.23 -7.39 -11.15
C ARG A 183 -15.97 -7.36 -9.64
N PRO A 184 -17.00 -7.16 -8.81
CA PRO A 184 -16.85 -7.23 -7.36
C PRO A 184 -16.47 -8.65 -6.91
N LEU A 185 -15.57 -8.75 -5.95
CA LEU A 185 -15.17 -10.01 -5.31
C LEU A 185 -15.53 -10.05 -3.82
N VAL A 186 -15.29 -8.95 -3.10
CA VAL A 186 -15.49 -8.85 -1.65
C VAL A 186 -16.24 -7.58 -1.33
N GLU A 187 -17.37 -7.67 -0.64
CA GLU A 187 -17.96 -6.52 0.07
C GLU A 187 -17.33 -6.46 1.47
N VAL A 188 -16.74 -5.31 1.81
CA VAL A 188 -15.95 -5.16 3.04
C VAL A 188 -16.80 -4.50 4.12
N GLU A 189 -16.86 -5.15 5.28
CA GLU A 189 -17.61 -4.69 6.45
C GLU A 189 -16.66 -4.27 7.58
N GLY A 190 -17.15 -3.41 8.49
CA GLY A 190 -16.43 -3.04 9.71
C GLY A 190 -15.35 -1.98 9.55
N GLY A 191 -15.29 -1.31 8.41
CA GLY A 191 -14.35 -0.23 8.08
C GLY A 191 -14.39 0.05 6.57
N HIS A 192 -13.45 0.86 6.08
CA HIS A 192 -13.29 1.06 4.64
C HIS A 192 -12.04 0.31 4.16
N PRO A 193 -12.11 -0.41 3.03
CA PRO A 193 -10.94 -1.08 2.48
C PRO A 193 -9.89 -0.06 2.04
N ASP A 194 -8.68 -0.25 2.51
CA ASP A 194 -7.54 0.65 2.28
C ASP A 194 -6.47 -0.13 1.46
N GLY A 195 -5.22 -0.17 1.91
CA GLY A 195 -4.17 -0.99 1.29
C GLY A 195 -4.38 -2.50 1.45
N MET A 196 -3.81 -3.29 0.53
CA MET A 196 -3.89 -4.76 0.57
C MET A 196 -2.62 -5.48 0.12
N THR A 197 -2.51 -6.76 0.46
CA THR A 197 -1.54 -7.71 -0.12
C THR A 197 -2.16 -9.08 -0.37
N VAL A 198 -1.48 -9.92 -1.16
CA VAL A 198 -1.85 -11.31 -1.43
C VAL A 198 -0.80 -12.22 -0.82
N ASP A 199 -1.21 -13.30 -0.15
CA ASP A 199 -0.29 -14.32 0.39
C ASP A 199 -0.01 -15.45 -0.60
N ASP A 200 0.93 -16.34 -0.24
CA ASP A 200 1.35 -17.46 -1.09
C ASP A 200 0.23 -18.49 -1.36
N GLU A 201 -0.85 -18.47 -0.57
CA GLU A 201 -2.05 -19.31 -0.76
C GLU A 201 -3.12 -18.61 -1.62
N GLY A 202 -2.88 -17.38 -2.05
CA GLY A 202 -3.79 -16.58 -2.86
C GLY A 202 -4.89 -15.87 -2.06
N PHE A 203 -4.77 -15.77 -0.73
CA PHE A 203 -5.71 -15.04 0.10
C PHE A 203 -5.36 -13.55 0.10
N LEU A 204 -6.41 -12.71 0.13
CA LEU A 204 -6.28 -11.26 0.22
C LEU A 204 -6.20 -10.82 1.66
N TRP A 205 -5.27 -9.93 1.99
CA TRP A 205 -5.14 -9.27 3.28
C TRP A 205 -5.44 -7.80 3.09
N VAL A 206 -6.55 -7.32 3.65
CA VAL A 206 -7.08 -5.96 3.41
C VAL A 206 -7.09 -5.19 4.71
N ALA A 207 -6.34 -4.09 4.77
CA ALA A 207 -6.36 -3.15 5.89
C ALA A 207 -7.70 -2.38 5.92
N LEU A 208 -8.21 -2.13 7.12
CA LEU A 208 -9.47 -1.44 7.32
C LEU A 208 -9.29 -0.07 7.97
N TRP A 209 -9.44 0.98 7.16
CA TRP A 209 -9.50 2.34 7.65
C TRP A 209 -10.73 2.54 8.53
N GLY A 210 -10.53 3.02 9.76
CA GLY A 210 -11.58 3.16 10.76
C GLY A 210 -12.01 1.84 11.42
N GLY A 211 -11.45 0.70 11.01
CA GLY A 211 -11.90 -0.63 11.45
C GLY A 211 -11.01 -1.33 12.47
N GLY A 212 -9.78 -0.83 12.69
CA GLY A 212 -8.84 -1.42 13.64
C GLY A 212 -8.46 -2.87 13.36
N ALA A 213 -8.46 -3.26 12.09
CA ALA A 213 -8.17 -4.63 11.69
C ALA A 213 -7.57 -4.75 10.29
N VAL A 214 -6.96 -5.91 10.03
CA VAL A 214 -6.73 -6.45 8.69
C VAL A 214 -7.62 -7.68 8.52
N HIS A 215 -8.42 -7.72 7.47
CA HIS A 215 -9.24 -8.87 7.12
C HIS A 215 -8.51 -9.76 6.11
N ARG A 216 -8.55 -11.08 6.33
CA ARG A 216 -8.05 -12.09 5.39
C ARG A 216 -9.23 -12.74 4.67
N TYR A 217 -9.29 -12.63 3.35
CA TYR A 217 -10.32 -13.23 2.51
C TYR A 217 -9.76 -14.39 1.68
N ASP A 218 -10.52 -15.47 1.56
CA ASP A 218 -10.18 -16.57 0.66
C ASP A 218 -10.33 -16.18 -0.82
N PRO A 219 -9.78 -16.97 -1.77
CA PRO A 219 -9.90 -16.66 -3.20
C PRO A 219 -11.33 -16.57 -3.74
N SER A 220 -12.34 -17.03 -2.99
CA SER A 220 -13.76 -16.87 -3.33
C SER A 220 -14.41 -15.62 -2.73
N GLY A 221 -13.63 -14.82 -2.00
CA GLY A 221 -14.05 -13.59 -1.37
C GLY A 221 -14.67 -13.74 0.02
N ARG A 222 -14.61 -14.94 0.64
CA ARG A 222 -15.15 -15.14 2.00
C ARG A 222 -14.14 -14.79 3.06
N LEU A 223 -14.60 -14.13 4.13
CA LEU A 223 -13.75 -13.83 5.29
C LEU A 223 -13.25 -15.13 5.95
N ALA A 224 -11.93 -15.30 5.98
CA ALA A 224 -11.24 -16.47 6.53
C ALA A 224 -10.47 -16.14 7.82
N GLY A 225 -10.14 -14.87 8.06
CA GLY A 225 -9.52 -14.46 9.30
C GLY A 225 -9.49 -12.96 9.53
N VAL A 226 -9.15 -12.60 10.77
CA VAL A 226 -9.08 -11.21 11.24
C VAL A 226 -7.81 -11.04 12.08
N VAL A 227 -7.03 -10.01 11.76
CA VAL A 227 -5.95 -9.52 12.62
C VAL A 227 -6.44 -8.24 13.26
N ARG A 228 -6.51 -8.20 14.59
CA ARG A 228 -6.94 -7.02 15.35
C ARG A 228 -5.75 -6.14 15.71
N LEU A 229 -5.99 -4.84 15.69
CA LEU A 229 -5.03 -3.82 16.10
C LEU A 229 -5.65 -2.95 17.20
N PRO A 230 -4.86 -2.50 18.20
CA PRO A 230 -5.33 -1.60 19.26
C PRO A 230 -5.38 -0.13 18.80
N VAL A 231 -5.54 0.11 17.50
CA VAL A 231 -5.62 1.45 16.89
C VAL A 231 -6.68 1.45 15.81
N THR A 232 -7.32 2.59 15.56
CA THR A 232 -8.52 2.69 14.71
C THR A 232 -8.18 2.70 13.21
N ASN A 233 -7.19 3.50 12.80
CA ASN A 233 -6.88 3.73 11.40
C ASN A 233 -5.75 2.82 10.94
N VAL A 234 -6.12 1.68 10.35
CA VAL A 234 -5.20 0.69 9.75
C VAL A 234 -5.18 0.95 8.25
N SER A 235 -4.01 1.26 7.70
CA SER A 235 -3.89 1.84 6.37
C SER A 235 -3.47 0.84 5.31
N SER A 236 -2.47 0.00 5.57
CA SER A 236 -2.00 -0.97 4.58
C SER A 236 -1.21 -2.11 5.23
N CYS A 237 -0.83 -3.11 4.44
CA CYS A 237 -0.03 -4.24 4.92
C CYS A 237 0.81 -4.90 3.81
N CYS A 238 1.93 -5.52 4.21
CA CYS A 238 2.76 -6.33 3.33
C CYS A 238 3.42 -7.49 4.09
N PHE A 239 3.74 -8.57 3.38
CA PHE A 239 4.61 -9.62 3.94
C PHE A 239 6.08 -9.23 3.86
N GLY A 240 6.89 -9.78 4.76
CA GLY A 240 8.31 -9.55 4.84
C GLY A 240 8.99 -10.34 5.95
N GLY A 241 10.18 -9.88 6.34
CA GLY A 241 11.08 -10.63 7.20
C GLY A 241 11.92 -11.64 6.42
N ALA A 242 12.96 -12.17 7.06
CA ALA A 242 13.92 -13.06 6.39
C ALA A 242 13.29 -14.35 5.85
N ASP A 243 12.16 -14.78 6.41
CA ASP A 243 11.39 -15.97 6.02
C ASP A 243 10.08 -15.63 5.27
N GLY A 244 9.79 -14.35 5.03
CA GLY A 244 8.54 -13.90 4.40
C GLY A 244 7.28 -14.14 5.24
N ALA A 245 7.41 -14.57 6.51
CA ALA A 245 6.29 -15.01 7.34
C ALA A 245 5.75 -13.91 8.27
N THR A 246 6.32 -12.70 8.22
CA THR A 246 5.85 -11.56 9.01
C THR A 246 4.96 -10.67 8.17
N LEU A 247 3.72 -10.48 8.60
CA LEU A 247 2.83 -9.47 8.05
C LEU A 247 3.07 -8.16 8.80
N PHE A 248 3.61 -7.16 8.11
CA PHE A 248 3.72 -5.79 8.60
C PHE A 248 2.46 -5.01 8.25
N VAL A 249 2.04 -4.13 9.15
CA VAL A 249 0.80 -3.36 9.03
C VAL A 249 1.09 -1.90 9.36
N THR A 250 0.80 -0.99 8.43
CA THR A 250 0.90 0.45 8.62
C THR A 250 -0.39 1.00 9.23
N THR A 251 -0.26 2.08 10.01
CA THR A 251 -1.38 2.73 10.68
C THR A 251 -1.25 4.25 10.60
N SER A 252 -2.34 4.95 10.90
CA SER A 252 -2.41 6.40 10.76
C SER A 252 -2.92 7.10 12.02
N ARG A 253 -2.47 8.34 12.22
CA ARG A 253 -2.99 9.29 13.21
C ARG A 253 -3.89 10.34 12.56
N GLN A 254 -3.89 10.41 11.24
CA GLN A 254 -4.67 11.37 10.47
C GLN A 254 -6.14 11.25 10.84
N GLY A 255 -6.79 12.41 11.04
CA GLY A 255 -8.19 12.51 11.42
C GLY A 255 -8.50 12.14 12.89
N LEU A 256 -7.57 11.57 13.66
CA LEU A 256 -7.80 11.28 15.07
C LEU A 256 -7.81 12.56 15.91
N SER A 257 -8.82 12.70 16.79
CA SER A 257 -8.88 13.75 17.79
C SER A 257 -7.73 13.63 18.80
N ALA A 258 -7.47 14.71 19.56
CA ALA A 258 -6.46 14.67 20.63
C ALA A 258 -6.75 13.57 21.67
N GLU A 259 -8.02 13.41 22.06
CA GLU A 259 -8.46 12.36 22.99
C GLU A 259 -8.22 10.95 22.43
N ARG A 260 -8.53 10.71 21.14
CA ARG A 260 -8.26 9.40 20.51
C ARG A 260 -6.76 9.14 20.39
N ARG A 261 -5.95 10.15 20.07
CA ARG A 261 -4.48 10.02 20.03
C ARG A 261 -3.89 9.68 21.40
N GLU A 262 -4.51 10.14 22.49
CA GLU A 262 -4.12 9.76 23.86
C GLU A 262 -4.58 8.33 24.21
N ALA A 263 -5.80 7.96 23.80
CA ALA A 263 -6.34 6.61 23.99
C ALA A 263 -5.66 5.53 23.12
N GLU A 264 -5.09 5.91 21.99
CA GLU A 264 -4.41 5.05 21.02
C GLU A 264 -2.93 5.48 20.86
N PRO A 265 -2.10 5.27 21.89
CA PRO A 265 -0.72 5.80 21.93
C PRO A 265 0.20 5.22 20.85
N ASP A 266 -0.19 4.10 20.23
CA ASP A 266 0.54 3.45 19.14
C ASP A 266 -0.02 3.78 17.75
N ALA A 267 -1.04 4.64 17.62
CA ALA A 267 -1.51 5.09 16.31
C ALA A 267 -0.36 5.78 15.55
N GLY A 268 -0.21 5.43 14.26
CA GLY A 268 0.92 5.88 13.43
C GLY A 268 2.20 5.05 13.57
N ARG A 269 2.20 3.97 14.37
CA ARG A 269 3.27 2.99 14.39
C ARG A 269 3.06 1.91 13.33
N ILE A 270 4.14 1.19 13.04
CA ILE A 270 4.11 -0.06 12.29
C ILE A 270 3.83 -1.20 13.26
N PHE A 271 2.89 -2.06 12.91
CA PHE A 271 2.56 -3.28 13.62
C PHE A 271 3.05 -4.50 12.86
N ARG A 272 3.14 -5.63 13.54
CA ARG A 272 3.47 -6.92 12.92
C ARG A 272 2.65 -8.05 13.51
N VAL A 273 2.52 -9.13 12.76
CA VAL A 273 2.01 -10.42 13.22
C VAL A 273 2.61 -11.55 12.37
N THR A 274 2.73 -12.75 12.93
CA THR A 274 3.12 -13.96 12.19
C THR A 274 1.89 -14.86 12.05
N PRO A 275 1.21 -14.85 10.88
CA PRO A 275 -0.07 -15.54 10.73
C PRO A 275 0.04 -17.04 10.43
N GLY A 276 1.26 -17.58 10.28
CA GLY A 276 1.49 -18.98 9.90
C GLY A 276 1.42 -19.24 8.39
N VAL A 277 1.32 -18.19 7.58
CA VAL A 277 1.46 -18.19 6.12
C VAL A 277 2.42 -17.07 5.72
N GLY A 278 3.13 -17.25 4.61
CA GLY A 278 4.03 -16.25 4.05
C GLY A 278 3.43 -15.52 2.86
N GLY A 279 4.13 -14.49 2.39
CA GLY A 279 3.83 -13.84 1.13
C GLY A 279 5.11 -13.35 0.46
N PRO A 280 5.03 -13.02 -0.84
CA PRO A 280 6.20 -12.61 -1.59
C PRO A 280 6.74 -11.25 -1.10
N PRO A 281 8.06 -11.01 -1.22
CA PRO A 281 8.61 -9.66 -1.09
C PRO A 281 8.07 -8.78 -2.22
N ALA A 282 8.26 -7.46 -2.10
CA ALA A 282 7.89 -6.54 -3.16
C ALA A 282 8.70 -6.79 -4.43
N THR A 283 7.98 -6.90 -5.56
CA THR A 283 8.56 -6.89 -6.90
C THR A 283 9.20 -5.53 -7.15
N PRO A 284 10.48 -5.47 -7.57
CA PRO A 284 11.09 -4.22 -7.94
C PRO A 284 10.61 -3.73 -9.30
N PHE A 285 10.69 -2.41 -9.52
CA PHE A 285 10.48 -1.81 -10.81
C PHE A 285 11.65 -2.09 -11.76
N GLY A 286 11.34 -2.54 -12.97
CA GLY A 286 12.29 -2.73 -14.08
C GLY A 286 12.79 -4.15 -14.29
#